data_AF-A0A7C1TRJ4-F1
#
_entry.id   AF-A0A7C1TRJ4-F1
#
_cell.length_a   1.000
_cell.length_b   1.000
_cell.length_c   1.000
_cell.angle_alpha   90.00
_cell.angle_beta   90.00
_cell.angle_gamma   90.00
#
_symmetry.space_group_name_H-M   'P 1'
#
loop_
_entity.id
_entity.type
_entity.pdbx_description
1 polymer ?
#
loop_
_entity_poly.entity_id
_entity_poly.type
_entity_poly.pdbx_seq_one_letter_code
_entity_poly.pdbx_strand_id
1 'polypeptide(L)'
;MNDLDLLAGLAGIEKSYWDIFGEFHETGDETKKYILTAMGFDCDSAQAVRRSLEELEGRPWRRLLEPVCVMRKTGGPLPVTLTLPESHWNKTLRWRALLEDGTEVGGAFRCGDGELQEKREIDGAKVARLNLELPKTLPEGYHVLRIEGAGETAETALIVAPPKSYAPAWLEQGKRPWGVACHIYSLRSENNWGVGDFSDLAHLSRVSAGFGAAAVGVNPLHALFPANADHASPYSPSSRQFLNPLYIDVAAVPEFLESPEVQAMARTEGFTERLAKARGADFVDYPNVTAIKLAVLERMHDFFVEHYPPENSRRADFDAFLEIGGAALRRFTLFQALHEYFEGRPWCEWPDGNRLPDSVSSKSFARQNQHRLQFHAYLQWLAARQLEAAALECLDNGMAVGLYMDLAVGADPNGADGQIHVQ
;
A
#
# COMPACT_ATOMS: atom_id res chain seq x y z
N MET A 1 25.80 -0.23 30.83
CA MET A 1 24.85 0.15 29.75
C MET A 1 24.04 1.29 30.32
N ASN A 2 24.08 2.46 29.69
CA ASN A 2 23.31 3.62 30.17
C ASN A 2 21.84 3.51 29.73
N ASP A 3 20.96 4.36 30.26
CA ASP A 3 19.52 4.31 29.93
C ASP A 3 19.25 4.54 28.43
N LEU A 4 20.10 5.31 27.75
CA LEU A 4 20.00 5.56 26.30
C LEU A 4 20.26 4.30 25.48
N ASP A 5 21.28 3.52 25.83
CA ASP A 5 21.59 2.24 25.20
C ASP A 5 20.48 1.20 25.40
N LEU A 6 19.86 1.19 26.59
CA LEU A 6 18.74 0.32 26.91
C LEU A 6 17.50 0.71 26.11
N LEU A 7 17.16 2.00 26.07
CA LEU A 7 16.05 2.52 25.28
C LEU A 7 16.25 2.25 23.78
N ALA A 8 17.44 2.53 23.25
CA ALA A 8 17.78 2.26 21.86
C ALA A 8 17.65 0.77 21.52
N GLY A 9 18.18 -0.11 22.38
CA GLY A 9 18.06 -1.56 22.21
C GLY A 9 16.61 -2.05 22.23
N LEU A 10 15.77 -1.54 23.15
CA LEU A 10 14.35 -1.88 23.21
C LEU A 10 13.55 -1.33 22.03
N ALA A 11 13.96 -0.18 21.48
CA ALA A 11 13.38 0.40 20.27
C ALA A 11 13.82 -0.31 18.97
N GLY A 12 14.75 -1.28 19.06
CA GLY A 12 15.26 -2.03 17.91
C GLY A 12 16.37 -1.32 17.12
N ILE A 13 17.04 -0.34 17.72
CA ILE A 13 18.21 0.32 17.12
C ILE A 13 19.44 -0.54 17.38
N GLU A 14 20.05 -1.03 16.29
CA GLU A 14 21.27 -1.83 16.36
C GLU A 14 22.42 -1.06 16.98
N LYS A 15 23.20 -1.74 17.83
CA LYS A 15 24.35 -1.14 18.54
C LYS A 15 25.54 -0.88 17.62
N SER A 16 25.61 -1.64 16.54
CA SER A 16 26.70 -1.61 15.58
C SER A 16 26.30 -2.36 14.32
N TYR A 17 26.95 -2.10 13.20
CA TYR A 17 26.75 -2.81 11.96
C TYR A 17 28.05 -2.92 11.15
N TRP A 18 28.06 -3.85 10.19
CA TRP A 18 29.09 -3.91 9.15
C TRP A 18 28.52 -3.25 7.90
N ASP A 19 29.25 -2.32 7.32
CA ASP A 19 28.82 -1.70 6.06
C ASP A 19 29.07 -2.60 4.85
N ILE A 20 28.70 -2.12 3.67
CA ILE A 20 28.86 -2.86 2.40
C ILE A 20 30.33 -3.05 1.97
N PHE A 21 31.27 -2.35 2.61
CA PHE A 21 32.71 -2.48 2.39
C PHE A 21 33.37 -3.40 3.43
N GLY A 22 32.59 -3.90 4.39
CA GLY A 22 33.09 -4.75 5.47
C GLY A 22 33.83 -3.96 6.56
N GLU A 23 33.55 -2.66 6.72
CA GLU A 23 34.00 -1.88 7.86
C GLU A 23 32.97 -1.95 9.00
N PHE A 24 33.46 -2.07 10.23
CA PHE A 24 32.62 -2.11 11.42
C PHE A 24 32.36 -0.71 11.95
N HIS A 25 31.10 -0.41 12.22
CA HIS A 25 30.64 0.88 12.73
C HIS A 25 29.87 0.69 14.03
N GLU A 26 30.18 1.47 15.06
CA GLU A 26 29.37 1.58 16.26
C GLU A 26 28.36 2.71 16.13
N THR A 27 27.15 2.50 16.64
CA THR A 27 26.09 3.51 16.62
C THR A 27 26.36 4.55 17.71
N GLY A 28 26.72 5.77 17.31
CA GLY A 28 26.97 6.88 18.23
C GLY A 28 25.70 7.36 18.95
N ASP A 29 25.87 7.97 20.14
CA ASP A 29 24.76 8.43 20.97
C ASP A 29 23.89 9.50 20.28
N GLU A 30 24.49 10.37 19.47
CA GLU A 30 23.75 11.39 18.71
C GLU A 30 22.82 10.74 17.66
N THR A 31 23.29 9.68 16.99
CA THR A 31 22.46 8.89 16.07
C THR A 31 21.32 8.19 16.80
N LYS A 32 21.59 7.59 17.97
CA LYS A 32 20.55 6.96 18.79
C LYS A 32 19.46 7.96 19.15
N LYS A 33 19.83 9.14 19.68
CA LYS A 33 18.88 10.20 20.04
C LYS A 33 18.08 10.67 18.82
N TYR A 34 18.74 10.93 17.69
CA TYR A 34 18.07 11.39 16.48
C TYR A 34 16.99 10.41 16.01
N ILE A 35 17.33 9.11 15.94
CA ILE A 35 16.37 8.06 15.54
C ILE A 35 15.26 7.91 16.58
N LEU A 36 15.59 7.89 17.88
CA LEU A 36 14.60 7.79 18.96
C LEU A 36 13.60 8.96 18.95
N THR A 37 14.09 10.19 18.75
CA THR A 37 13.23 11.38 18.60
C THR A 37 12.35 11.25 17.36
N ALA A 38 12.88 10.77 16.23
CA ALA A 38 12.08 10.52 15.02
C ALA A 38 11.02 9.43 15.21
N MET A 39 11.24 8.47 16.13
CA MET A 39 10.26 7.46 16.55
C MET A 39 9.24 7.99 17.58
N GLY A 40 9.39 9.24 18.04
CA GLY A 40 8.50 9.91 18.99
C GLY A 40 8.89 9.81 20.46
N PHE A 41 10.12 9.36 20.79
CA PHE A 41 10.61 9.33 22.17
C PHE A 41 11.26 10.65 22.58
N ASP A 42 10.97 11.11 23.80
CA ASP A 42 11.66 12.26 24.41
C ASP A 42 13.05 11.83 24.89
N CYS A 43 14.09 12.44 24.31
CA CYS A 43 15.50 12.16 24.57
C CYS A 43 16.30 13.43 24.95
N ASP A 44 15.63 14.52 25.31
CA ASP A 44 16.27 15.83 25.51
C ASP A 44 17.13 15.91 26.78
N SER A 45 16.94 14.96 27.72
CA SER A 45 17.69 14.87 28.96
C SER A 45 17.78 13.44 29.48
N ALA A 46 18.70 13.16 30.41
CA ALA A 46 18.81 11.84 31.03
C ALA A 46 17.50 11.42 31.75
N GLN A 47 16.78 12.38 32.36
CA GLN A 47 15.48 12.10 32.98
C GLN A 47 14.40 11.78 31.94
N ALA A 48 14.40 12.48 30.81
CA ALA A 48 13.50 12.20 29.69
C ALA A 48 13.73 10.80 29.11
N VAL A 49 15.00 10.45 28.83
CA VAL A 49 15.37 9.11 28.36
C VAL A 49 14.88 8.03 29.32
N ARG A 50 15.09 8.23 30.63
CA ARG A 50 14.61 7.28 31.64
C ARG A 50 13.08 7.14 31.65
N ARG A 51 12.34 8.23 31.53
CA ARG A 51 10.86 8.18 31.42
C ARG A 51 10.42 7.44 30.15
N SER A 52 11.05 7.74 29.02
CA SER A 52 10.79 7.07 27.73
C SER A 52 11.07 5.57 27.81
N LEU A 53 12.15 5.18 28.50
CA LEU A 53 12.50 3.79 28.79
C LEU A 53 11.43 3.10 29.66
N GLU A 54 11.09 3.70 30.80
CA GLU A 54 10.06 3.17 31.72
C GLU A 54 8.70 3.02 31.01
N GLU A 55 8.34 3.96 30.13
CA GLU A 55 7.11 3.90 29.35
C GLU A 55 7.15 2.81 28.28
N LEU A 56 8.24 2.69 27.51
CA LEU A 56 8.40 1.66 26.49
C LEU A 56 8.36 0.25 27.11
N GLU A 57 9.01 0.07 28.26
CA GLU A 57 8.98 -1.20 29.00
C GLU A 57 7.61 -1.53 29.59
N GLY A 58 6.90 -0.52 30.13
CA GLY A 58 5.61 -0.71 30.81
C GLY A 58 4.42 -0.87 29.86
N ARG A 59 4.44 -0.19 28.71
CA ARG A 59 3.31 -0.12 27.76
C ARG A 59 2.76 -1.51 27.34
N PRO A 60 3.56 -2.52 27.00
CA PRO A 60 3.06 -3.86 26.66
C PRO A 60 2.39 -4.60 27.82
N TRP A 61 2.64 -4.18 29.06
CA TRP A 61 2.07 -4.81 30.25
C TRP A 61 0.78 -4.16 30.75
N ARG A 62 0.50 -2.94 30.30
CA ARG A 62 -0.73 -2.20 30.60
C ARG A 62 -1.89 -2.56 29.68
N ARG A 63 -1.66 -3.44 28.70
CA ARG A 63 -2.65 -3.86 27.70
C ARG A 63 -3.01 -5.31 27.88
N LEU A 64 -4.30 -5.62 27.83
CA LEU A 64 -4.78 -6.99 27.85
C LEU A 64 -4.29 -7.79 26.65
N LEU A 65 -4.34 -7.19 25.46
CA LEU A 65 -3.92 -7.78 24.18
C LEU A 65 -2.86 -6.89 23.51
N GLU A 66 -1.99 -7.52 22.72
CA GLU A 66 -1.11 -6.80 21.80
C GLU A 66 -1.94 -6.05 20.72
N PRO A 67 -1.44 -4.93 20.17
CA PRO A 67 -2.15 -4.14 19.14
C PRO A 67 -2.54 -4.93 17.90
N VAL A 68 -1.79 -5.99 17.60
CA VAL A 68 -2.06 -6.97 16.55
C VAL A 68 -1.47 -8.31 16.99
N CYS A 69 -2.20 -9.39 16.74
CA CYS A 69 -1.75 -10.75 16.97
C CYS A 69 -1.50 -11.43 15.62
N VAL A 70 -0.24 -11.73 15.29
CA VAL A 70 0.12 -12.44 14.05
C VAL A 70 0.59 -13.86 14.38
N MET A 71 -0.10 -14.85 13.85
CA MET A 71 0.13 -16.26 14.13
C MET A 71 0.46 -17.01 12.84
N ARG A 72 1.42 -17.94 12.90
CA ARG A 72 1.71 -18.85 11.79
C ARG A 72 0.93 -20.14 11.98
N LYS A 73 0.28 -20.63 10.93
CA LYS A 73 -0.44 -21.90 10.96
C LYS A 73 0.53 -23.07 10.91
N THR A 74 0.82 -23.67 12.07
CA THR A 74 1.78 -24.78 12.23
C THR A 74 1.12 -26.12 12.55
N GLY A 75 -0.22 -26.20 12.55
CA GLY A 75 -1.00 -27.41 12.82
C GLY A 75 -1.33 -27.67 14.29
N GLY A 76 -0.78 -26.86 15.21
CA GLY A 76 -1.13 -26.83 16.64
C GLY A 76 -2.07 -25.66 16.99
N PRO A 77 -2.48 -25.55 18.27
CA PRO A 77 -3.20 -24.37 18.76
C PRO A 77 -2.43 -23.07 18.49
N LEU A 78 -3.16 -21.96 18.41
CA LEU A 78 -2.58 -20.63 18.13
C LEU A 78 -2.49 -19.83 19.43
N PRO A 79 -1.29 -19.65 20.02
CA PRO A 79 -1.13 -19.03 21.33
C PRO A 79 -1.24 -17.50 21.23
N VAL A 80 -2.21 -16.91 21.92
CA VAL A 80 -2.37 -15.46 22.07
C VAL A 80 -1.97 -15.04 23.49
N THR A 81 -1.01 -14.13 23.60
CA THR A 81 -0.59 -13.59 24.89
C THR A 81 -1.65 -12.64 25.45
N LEU A 82 -2.08 -12.89 26.68
CA LEU A 82 -2.93 -12.02 27.49
C LEU A 82 -2.13 -11.46 28.67
N THR A 83 -2.21 -10.15 28.93
CA THR A 83 -1.69 -9.57 30.19
C THR A 83 -2.85 -9.25 31.13
N LEU A 84 -2.86 -9.85 32.32
CA LEU A 84 -3.95 -9.75 33.27
C LEU A 84 -3.44 -9.50 34.69
N PRO A 85 -4.16 -8.76 35.54
CA PRO A 85 -3.89 -8.73 36.97
C PRO A 85 -3.89 -10.13 37.58
N GLU A 86 -2.97 -10.42 38.52
CA GLU A 86 -2.94 -11.73 39.21
C GLU A 86 -4.25 -12.03 39.97
N SER A 87 -4.98 -10.99 40.39
CA SER A 87 -6.30 -11.12 41.00
C SER A 87 -7.34 -11.79 40.09
N HIS A 88 -7.10 -11.85 38.78
CA HIS A 88 -7.98 -12.48 37.79
C HIS A 88 -7.72 -13.98 37.59
N TRP A 89 -6.77 -14.59 38.31
CA TRP A 89 -6.39 -16.00 38.12
C TRP A 89 -7.56 -16.99 38.19
N ASN A 90 -8.48 -16.77 39.13
CA ASN A 90 -9.65 -17.64 39.34
C ASN A 90 -10.88 -17.21 38.49
N LYS A 91 -10.71 -16.25 37.57
CA LYS A 91 -11.78 -15.75 36.72
C LYS A 91 -11.78 -16.48 35.38
N THR A 92 -12.93 -16.42 34.71
CA THR A 92 -13.11 -16.93 33.35
C THR A 92 -13.34 -15.75 32.42
N LEU A 93 -12.57 -15.71 31.34
CA LEU A 93 -12.76 -14.80 30.23
C LEU A 93 -13.46 -15.52 29.08
N ARG A 94 -14.17 -14.77 28.25
CA ARG A 94 -14.69 -15.23 26.97
C ARG A 94 -13.86 -14.61 25.87
N TRP A 95 -13.56 -15.42 24.87
CA TRP A 95 -12.93 -14.94 23.64
C TRP A 95 -13.89 -15.16 22.47
N ARG A 96 -13.86 -14.25 21.51
CA ARG A 96 -14.61 -14.31 20.25
C ARG A 96 -13.72 -13.88 19.11
N ALA A 97 -13.63 -14.67 18.06
CA ALA A 97 -12.98 -14.31 16.81
C ALA A 97 -14.05 -14.10 15.74
N LEU A 98 -14.16 -12.87 15.24
CA LEU A 98 -14.90 -12.56 14.01
C LEU A 98 -13.96 -12.83 12.85
N LEU A 99 -14.26 -13.88 12.08
CA LEU A 99 -13.46 -14.31 10.95
C LEU A 99 -13.66 -13.38 9.75
N GLU A 100 -12.77 -13.51 8.77
CA GLU A 100 -12.75 -12.66 7.57
C GLU A 100 -14.03 -12.82 6.73
N ASP A 101 -14.61 -14.02 6.74
CA ASP A 101 -15.86 -14.35 6.04
C ASP A 101 -17.13 -13.90 6.81
N GLY A 102 -16.96 -13.25 7.97
CA GLY A 102 -18.05 -12.79 8.84
C GLY A 102 -18.56 -13.84 9.84
N THR A 103 -18.05 -15.07 9.81
CA THR A 103 -18.39 -16.10 10.79
C THR A 103 -17.81 -15.74 12.16
N GLU A 104 -18.56 -16.00 13.25
CA GLU A 104 -18.06 -15.82 14.61
C GLU A 104 -17.79 -17.19 15.26
N VAL A 105 -16.61 -17.33 15.86
CA VAL A 105 -16.25 -18.49 16.69
C VAL A 105 -15.78 -18.01 18.06
N GLY A 106 -16.04 -18.77 19.11
CA GLY A 106 -15.72 -18.31 20.46
C GLY A 106 -15.61 -19.44 21.47
N GLY A 107 -15.12 -19.07 22.65
CA GLY A 107 -14.94 -19.99 23.75
C GLY A 107 -14.78 -19.28 25.09
N ALA A 108 -14.69 -20.07 26.14
CA ALA A 108 -14.39 -19.61 27.48
C ALA A 108 -13.02 -20.16 27.90
N PHE A 109 -12.28 -19.35 28.66
CA PHE A 109 -10.95 -19.67 29.14
C PHE A 109 -10.83 -19.24 30.59
N ARG A 110 -10.49 -20.18 31.48
CA ARG A 110 -10.18 -19.86 32.86
C ARG A 110 -8.73 -19.41 32.92
N CYS A 111 -8.48 -18.21 33.44
CA CYS A 111 -7.15 -17.60 33.42
C CYS A 111 -6.07 -18.51 34.04
N GLY A 112 -6.42 -19.20 35.13
CA GLY A 112 -5.50 -20.10 35.82
C GLY A 112 -5.20 -21.43 35.12
N ASP A 113 -5.87 -21.72 34.01
CA ASP A 113 -5.57 -22.88 33.16
C ASP A 113 -4.59 -22.51 32.04
N GLY A 114 -4.29 -21.22 31.88
CA GLY A 114 -3.30 -20.72 30.93
C GLY A 114 -1.87 -21.04 31.30
N GLU A 115 -1.02 -21.20 30.29
CA GLU A 115 0.42 -21.28 30.49
C GLU A 115 0.97 -19.90 30.91
N LEU A 116 1.46 -19.81 32.15
CA LEU A 116 2.10 -18.60 32.68
C LEU A 116 3.45 -18.39 31.99
N GLN A 117 3.59 -17.25 31.31
CA GLN A 117 4.83 -16.85 30.65
C GLN A 117 5.73 -16.06 31.60
N GLU A 118 5.18 -15.00 32.20
CA GLU A 118 5.96 -14.04 32.96
C GLU A 118 5.08 -13.27 33.96
N LYS A 119 5.68 -12.72 35.02
CA LYS A 119 5.02 -11.88 36.03
C LYS A 119 5.83 -10.61 36.26
N ARG A 120 5.14 -9.49 36.41
CA ARG A 120 5.76 -8.19 36.67
C ARG A 120 4.88 -7.36 37.60
N GLU A 121 5.51 -6.45 38.33
CA GLU A 121 4.79 -5.38 39.02
C GLU A 121 4.79 -4.13 38.14
N ILE A 122 3.61 -3.62 37.82
CA ILE A 122 3.38 -2.43 36.98
C ILE A 122 2.39 -1.54 37.71
N ASP A 123 2.75 -0.27 37.88
CA ASP A 123 1.92 0.74 38.54
C ASP A 123 1.39 0.31 39.93
N GLY A 124 2.20 -0.47 40.67
CA GLY A 124 1.87 -1.01 42.00
C GLY A 124 0.93 -2.22 42.01
N ALA A 125 0.60 -2.78 40.84
CA ALA A 125 -0.19 -3.99 40.69
C ALA A 125 0.64 -5.14 40.10
N LYS A 126 0.43 -6.35 40.61
CA LYS A 126 1.01 -7.56 40.03
C LYS A 126 0.21 -8.00 38.81
N VAL A 127 0.88 -8.06 37.67
CA VAL A 127 0.32 -8.53 36.40
C VAL A 127 1.07 -9.78 35.93
N ALA A 128 0.35 -10.64 35.21
CA ALA A 128 0.85 -11.89 34.67
C ALA A 128 0.51 -11.99 33.18
N ARG A 129 1.44 -12.55 32.40
CA ARG A 129 1.25 -12.90 31.00
C ARG A 129 0.91 -14.37 30.85
N LEU A 130 -0.15 -14.66 30.12
CA LEU A 130 -0.72 -15.99 29.93
C LEU A 130 -0.94 -16.27 28.45
N ASN A 131 -0.74 -17.50 28.01
CA ASN A 131 -1.16 -17.91 26.68
C ASN A 131 -2.62 -18.41 26.70
N LEU A 132 -3.46 -17.74 25.90
CA LEU A 132 -4.73 -18.27 25.45
C LEU A 132 -4.50 -19.10 24.19
N GLU A 133 -4.76 -20.40 24.25
CA GLU A 133 -4.70 -21.27 23.08
C GLU A 133 -5.98 -21.17 22.25
N LEU A 134 -5.92 -20.46 21.12
CA LEU A 134 -7.02 -20.45 20.15
C LEU A 134 -7.04 -21.75 19.32
N PRO A 135 -8.22 -22.17 18.83
CA PRO A 135 -8.34 -23.41 18.05
C PRO A 135 -7.47 -23.39 16.79
N LYS A 136 -6.75 -24.48 16.56
CA LYS A 136 -5.97 -24.72 15.32
C LYS A 136 -6.80 -24.72 14.03
N THR A 137 -8.12 -24.81 14.18
CA THR A 137 -9.10 -24.82 13.09
C THR A 137 -9.38 -23.43 12.53
N LEU A 138 -8.88 -22.36 13.15
CA LEU A 138 -8.98 -21.02 12.59
C LEU A 138 -8.37 -20.99 11.17
N PRO A 139 -9.10 -20.41 10.19
CA PRO A 139 -8.60 -20.30 8.82
C PRO A 139 -7.40 -19.33 8.76
N GLU A 140 -6.68 -19.37 7.64
CA GLU A 140 -5.75 -18.29 7.32
C GLU A 140 -6.57 -17.06 6.93
N GLY A 141 -6.10 -15.86 7.27
CA GLY A 141 -6.81 -14.62 6.94
C GLY A 141 -6.68 -13.51 7.99
N TYR A 142 -7.47 -12.46 7.78
CA TYR A 142 -7.57 -11.28 8.63
C TYR A 142 -8.85 -11.32 9.47
N HIS A 143 -8.69 -11.40 10.79
CA HIS A 143 -9.79 -11.59 11.74
C HIS A 143 -9.75 -10.53 12.83
N VAL A 144 -10.80 -10.47 13.65
CA VAL A 144 -10.87 -9.62 14.84
C VAL A 144 -11.05 -10.49 16.08
N LEU A 145 -10.12 -10.41 17.02
CA LEU A 145 -10.21 -11.11 18.30
C LEU A 145 -10.71 -10.15 19.38
N ARG A 146 -11.76 -10.57 20.09
CA ARG A 146 -12.35 -9.90 21.25
C ARG A 146 -12.21 -10.74 22.49
N ILE A 147 -11.81 -10.12 23.59
CA ILE A 147 -11.74 -10.73 24.92
C ILE A 147 -12.64 -9.94 25.86
N GLU A 148 -13.50 -10.62 26.60
CA GLU A 148 -14.46 -10.02 27.53
C GLU A 148 -14.59 -10.85 28.81
N GLY A 149 -14.60 -10.20 29.98
CA GLY A 149 -14.87 -10.85 31.25
C GLY A 149 -14.05 -10.27 32.40
N ALA A 150 -14.44 -10.54 33.64
CA ALA A 150 -13.77 -10.02 34.85
C ALA A 150 -13.63 -8.49 34.91
N GLY A 151 -14.45 -7.74 34.16
CA GLY A 151 -14.34 -6.27 34.03
C GLY A 151 -13.37 -5.81 32.93
N GLU A 152 -12.72 -6.75 32.24
CA GLU A 152 -11.84 -6.49 31.10
C GLU A 152 -12.59 -6.62 29.77
N THR A 153 -12.27 -5.73 28.83
CA THR A 153 -12.69 -5.80 27.44
C THR A 153 -11.54 -5.35 26.56
N ALA A 154 -11.18 -6.15 25.55
CA ALA A 154 -10.18 -5.76 24.56
C ALA A 154 -10.51 -6.33 23.18
N GLU A 155 -10.09 -5.61 22.15
CA GLU A 155 -10.21 -6.00 20.74
C GLU A 155 -8.86 -5.81 20.05
N THR A 156 -8.50 -6.73 19.17
CA THR A 156 -7.26 -6.65 18.36
C THR A 156 -7.45 -7.32 17.00
N ALA A 157 -6.64 -6.92 16.03
CA ALA A 157 -6.54 -7.65 14.77
C ALA A 157 -5.83 -8.99 15.00
N LEU A 158 -6.42 -10.08 14.52
CA LEU A 158 -5.84 -11.42 14.54
C LEU A 158 -5.54 -11.84 13.11
N ILE A 159 -4.26 -12.01 12.77
CA ILE A 159 -3.80 -12.40 11.45
C ILE A 159 -3.25 -13.82 11.53
N VAL A 160 -3.87 -14.75 10.81
CA VAL A 160 -3.39 -16.14 10.70
C VAL A 160 -2.74 -16.32 9.34
N ALA A 161 -1.41 -16.45 9.33
CA ALA A 161 -0.60 -16.53 8.12
C ALA A 161 -0.18 -17.98 7.80
N PRO A 162 -0.07 -18.35 6.51
CA PRO A 162 0.55 -19.60 6.12
C PRO A 162 2.03 -19.65 6.53
N PRO A 163 2.61 -20.85 6.74
CA PRO A 163 4.01 -20.97 7.13
C PRO A 163 5.00 -20.67 6.00
N LYS A 164 4.52 -20.63 4.74
CA LYS A 164 5.33 -20.41 3.53
C LYS A 164 4.54 -19.57 2.55
N SER A 165 5.25 -18.78 1.74
CA SER A 165 4.69 -18.13 0.56
C SER A 165 4.26 -19.16 -0.48
N TYR A 166 3.41 -18.75 -1.41
CA TYR A 166 3.02 -19.58 -2.54
C TYR A 166 4.25 -20.03 -3.34
N ALA A 167 4.32 -21.34 -3.61
CA ALA A 167 5.30 -21.94 -4.48
C ALA A 167 4.55 -22.66 -5.61
N PRO A 168 4.76 -22.29 -6.89
CA PRO A 168 4.07 -22.94 -7.98
C PRO A 168 4.59 -24.37 -8.22
N ALA A 169 3.71 -25.26 -8.66
CA ALA A 169 4.03 -26.69 -8.82
C ALA A 169 5.23 -26.97 -9.75
N TRP A 170 5.49 -26.10 -10.73
CA TRP A 170 6.64 -26.25 -11.63
C TRP A 170 7.98 -26.09 -10.92
N LEU A 171 8.03 -25.37 -9.79
CA LEU A 171 9.24 -25.21 -8.98
C LEU A 171 9.59 -26.52 -8.27
N GLU A 172 8.59 -27.21 -7.71
CA GLU A 172 8.75 -28.53 -7.08
C GLU A 172 9.14 -29.61 -8.09
N GLN A 173 8.67 -29.47 -9.33
CA GLN A 173 9.05 -30.33 -10.47
C GLN A 173 10.47 -30.04 -11.00
N GLY A 174 11.18 -29.05 -10.45
CA GLY A 174 12.52 -28.68 -10.89
C GLY A 174 12.59 -28.02 -12.28
N LYS A 175 11.46 -27.50 -12.79
CA LYS A 175 11.45 -26.76 -14.06
C LYS A 175 12.18 -25.44 -13.91
N ARG A 176 12.78 -24.98 -15.01
CA ARG A 176 13.54 -23.73 -15.08
C ARG A 176 12.93 -22.79 -16.13
N PRO A 177 11.77 -22.18 -15.85
CA PRO A 177 11.18 -21.19 -16.75
C PRO A 177 12.12 -20.01 -16.93
N TRP A 178 12.00 -19.32 -18.06
CA TRP A 178 12.65 -18.04 -18.32
C TRP A 178 11.58 -16.99 -18.60
N GLY A 179 11.94 -15.71 -18.50
CA GLY A 179 11.05 -14.59 -18.81
C GLY A 179 11.81 -13.38 -19.31
N VAL A 180 11.08 -12.38 -19.80
CA VAL A 180 11.64 -11.09 -20.24
C VAL A 180 11.48 -10.09 -19.11
N ALA A 181 12.52 -9.32 -18.79
CA ALA A 181 12.40 -8.15 -17.93
C ALA A 181 12.45 -6.90 -18.81
N CYS A 182 11.48 -5.99 -18.67
CA CYS A 182 11.42 -4.75 -19.43
C CYS A 182 11.04 -3.57 -18.55
N HIS A 183 11.53 -2.40 -18.92
CA HIS A 183 10.99 -1.14 -18.42
C HIS A 183 9.83 -0.73 -19.34
N ILE A 184 8.58 -0.77 -18.87
CA ILE A 184 7.40 -0.53 -19.72
C ILE A 184 7.48 0.84 -20.42
N TYR A 185 7.97 1.89 -19.73
CA TYR A 185 8.13 3.22 -20.31
C TYR A 185 9.08 3.26 -21.52
N SER A 186 9.97 2.27 -21.67
CA SER A 186 10.92 2.20 -22.78
C SER A 186 10.40 1.47 -24.01
N LEU A 187 9.22 0.83 -23.93
CA LEU A 187 8.63 0.14 -25.08
C LEU A 187 8.20 1.14 -26.13
N ARG A 188 8.44 0.78 -27.40
CA ARG A 188 8.01 1.53 -28.58
C ARG A 188 7.12 0.66 -29.44
N SER A 189 6.04 1.25 -29.92
CA SER A 189 5.16 0.64 -30.91
C SER A 189 4.68 1.66 -31.92
N GLU A 190 4.02 1.20 -32.98
CA GLU A 190 3.39 2.06 -33.97
C GLU A 190 2.26 2.91 -33.38
N ASN A 191 1.68 2.50 -32.25
CA ASN A 191 0.43 3.05 -31.73
C ASN A 191 0.57 3.84 -30.42
N ASN A 192 1.62 3.59 -29.62
CA ASN A 192 1.75 4.24 -28.31
C ASN A 192 2.04 5.74 -28.39
N TRP A 193 1.78 6.47 -27.32
CA TRP A 193 1.87 7.95 -27.36
C TRP A 193 3.23 8.48 -26.89
N GLY A 194 4.34 7.86 -27.34
CA GLY A 194 5.71 8.28 -27.02
C GLY A 194 6.27 7.71 -25.71
N VAL A 195 5.48 6.86 -25.05
CA VAL A 195 5.86 6.06 -23.88
C VAL A 195 5.17 4.71 -24.03
N GLY A 196 5.84 3.64 -23.61
CA GLY A 196 5.18 2.34 -23.60
C GLY A 196 4.02 2.29 -22.61
N ASP A 197 2.94 1.60 -22.97
CA ASP A 197 1.69 1.53 -22.21
C ASP A 197 1.20 0.09 -21.98
N PHE A 198 0.04 -0.08 -21.33
CA PHE A 198 -0.49 -1.40 -21.00
C PHE A 198 -0.84 -2.26 -22.22
N SER A 199 -1.19 -1.65 -23.36
CA SER A 199 -1.39 -2.38 -24.62
C SER A 199 -0.06 -2.90 -25.17
N ASP A 200 1.01 -2.10 -25.07
CA ASP A 200 2.36 -2.55 -25.42
C ASP A 200 2.83 -3.70 -24.53
N LEU A 201 2.51 -3.64 -23.23
CA LEU A 201 2.81 -4.73 -22.29
C LEU A 201 2.07 -6.01 -22.69
N ALA A 202 0.76 -5.94 -22.97
CA ALA A 202 -0.01 -7.08 -23.45
C ALA A 202 0.55 -7.64 -24.77
N HIS A 203 0.97 -6.78 -25.69
CA HIS A 203 1.62 -7.18 -26.93
C HIS A 203 2.95 -7.89 -26.68
N LEU A 204 3.82 -7.33 -25.83
CA LEU A 204 5.10 -7.95 -25.45
C LEU A 204 4.89 -9.32 -24.82
N SER A 205 3.88 -9.48 -23.96
CA SER A 205 3.51 -10.77 -23.37
C SER A 205 3.17 -11.79 -24.43
N ARG A 206 2.27 -11.46 -25.35
CA ARG A 206 1.86 -12.35 -26.46
C ARG A 206 3.05 -12.79 -27.31
N VAL A 207 3.91 -11.84 -27.69
CA VAL A 207 5.11 -12.14 -28.49
C VAL A 207 6.07 -13.04 -27.72
N SER A 208 6.34 -12.71 -26.46
CA SER A 208 7.28 -13.46 -25.61
C SER A 208 6.79 -14.88 -25.33
N ALA A 209 5.49 -15.06 -25.10
CA ALA A 209 4.87 -16.37 -24.93
C ALA A 209 5.04 -17.24 -26.18
N GLY A 210 4.99 -16.66 -27.38
CA GLY A 210 5.28 -17.36 -28.64
C GLY A 210 6.68 -17.97 -28.72
N PHE A 211 7.63 -17.46 -27.92
CA PHE A 211 8.98 -18.03 -27.76
C PHE A 211 9.13 -18.93 -26.52
N GLY A 212 8.04 -19.20 -25.80
CA GLY A 212 8.04 -20.02 -24.58
C GLY A 212 8.46 -19.28 -23.32
N ALA A 213 8.43 -17.95 -23.31
CA ALA A 213 8.61 -17.18 -22.08
C ALA A 213 7.47 -17.52 -21.10
N ALA A 214 7.83 -17.70 -19.84
CA ALA A 214 6.88 -17.99 -18.77
C ALA A 214 6.51 -16.73 -17.96
N ALA A 215 7.21 -15.62 -18.17
CA ALA A 215 6.99 -14.37 -17.44
C ALA A 215 7.35 -13.13 -18.27
N VAL A 216 6.69 -12.02 -17.97
CA VAL A 216 7.15 -10.67 -18.29
C VAL A 216 7.29 -9.91 -16.98
N GLY A 217 8.51 -9.47 -16.66
CA GLY A 217 8.83 -8.63 -15.51
C GLY A 217 8.83 -7.16 -15.89
N VAL A 218 8.24 -6.32 -15.05
CA VAL A 218 8.16 -4.86 -15.28
C VAL A 218 8.81 -4.08 -14.16
N ASN A 219 9.21 -2.83 -14.44
CA ASN A 219 9.53 -1.87 -13.39
C ASN A 219 8.30 -1.58 -12.50
N PRO A 220 8.49 -0.94 -11.33
CA PRO A 220 7.36 -0.54 -10.51
C PRO A 220 6.39 0.36 -11.29
N LEU A 221 5.10 0.05 -11.19
CA LEU A 221 4.02 0.74 -11.93
C LEU A 221 3.28 1.77 -11.07
N HIS A 222 3.87 2.10 -9.92
CA HIS A 222 3.34 2.96 -8.87
C HIS A 222 3.00 4.37 -9.37
N ALA A 223 1.96 4.96 -8.80
CA ALA A 223 1.55 6.32 -9.09
C ALA A 223 2.69 7.30 -8.80
N LEU A 224 3.03 8.10 -9.81
CA LEU A 224 4.02 9.19 -9.70
C LEU A 224 3.29 10.53 -9.53
N PHE A 225 3.87 11.61 -10.05
CA PHE A 225 3.40 12.98 -9.88
C PHE A 225 2.98 13.58 -11.23
N PRO A 226 1.70 13.48 -11.64
CA PRO A 226 1.27 14.05 -12.92
C PRO A 226 1.49 15.57 -13.03
N ALA A 227 1.37 16.31 -11.92
CA ALA A 227 1.66 17.74 -11.85
C ALA A 227 3.17 18.08 -11.81
N ASN A 228 4.04 17.07 -11.73
CA ASN A 228 5.50 17.21 -11.80
C ASN A 228 6.08 16.01 -12.57
N ALA A 229 5.72 15.91 -13.85
CA ALA A 229 5.96 14.71 -14.67
C ALA A 229 7.45 14.37 -14.88
N ASP A 230 8.35 15.34 -14.71
CA ASP A 230 9.80 15.09 -14.74
C ASP A 230 10.28 14.27 -13.53
N HIS A 231 9.50 14.20 -12.46
CA HIS A 231 9.72 13.27 -11.35
C HIS A 231 9.30 11.85 -11.74
N ALA A 232 10.09 11.25 -12.63
CA ALA A 232 9.76 10.03 -13.35
C ALA A 232 10.36 8.74 -12.78
N SER A 233 11.08 8.80 -11.64
CA SER A 233 11.70 7.61 -11.02
C SER A 233 10.63 6.64 -10.51
N PRO A 234 10.56 5.39 -11.01
CA PRO A 234 9.62 4.38 -10.50
C PRO A 234 9.86 3.99 -9.04
N TYR A 235 11.03 4.30 -8.49
CA TYR A 235 11.46 3.96 -7.13
C TYR A 235 11.28 5.12 -6.13
N SER A 236 10.77 6.26 -6.58
CA SER A 236 10.35 7.39 -5.74
C SER A 236 8.87 7.73 -5.99
N PRO A 237 7.94 6.76 -5.83
CA PRO A 237 6.55 7.00 -6.19
C PRO A 237 5.82 7.89 -5.19
N SER A 238 4.76 8.54 -5.66
CA SER A 238 3.80 9.23 -4.79
C SER A 238 3.04 8.23 -3.91
N SER A 239 2.65 7.09 -4.48
CA SER A 239 2.02 5.99 -3.73
C SER A 239 2.40 4.64 -4.30
N ARG A 240 2.67 3.67 -3.41
CA ARG A 240 2.90 2.26 -3.78
C ARG A 240 1.62 1.44 -3.95
N GLN A 241 0.47 2.03 -3.62
CA GLN A 241 -0.83 1.36 -3.71
C GLN A 241 -1.55 1.65 -5.04
N PHE A 242 -1.29 2.81 -5.64
CA PHE A 242 -1.98 3.29 -6.84
C PHE A 242 -1.06 3.22 -8.07
N LEU A 243 -1.63 3.27 -9.27
CA LEU A 243 -0.93 3.07 -10.54
C LEU A 243 -0.60 4.39 -11.24
N ASN A 244 0.47 4.41 -12.04
CA ASN A 244 0.84 5.55 -12.86
C ASN A 244 -0.11 5.68 -14.08
N PRO A 245 -0.92 6.76 -14.19
CA PRO A 245 -1.83 6.94 -15.32
C PRO A 245 -1.11 7.14 -16.66
N LEU A 246 0.20 7.42 -16.65
CA LEU A 246 1.01 7.54 -17.87
C LEU A 246 0.96 6.27 -18.73
N TYR A 247 0.77 5.10 -18.11
CA TYR A 247 0.72 3.80 -18.79
C TYR A 247 -0.66 3.45 -19.37
N ILE A 248 -1.67 4.32 -19.23
CA ILE A 248 -2.96 4.11 -19.89
C ILE A 248 -2.76 4.26 -21.40
N ASP A 249 -3.15 3.23 -22.16
CA ASP A 249 -3.37 3.35 -23.60
C ASP A 249 -4.68 4.09 -23.82
N VAL A 250 -4.58 5.38 -24.19
CA VAL A 250 -5.73 6.27 -24.38
C VAL A 250 -6.60 5.83 -25.56
N ALA A 251 -5.99 5.24 -26.61
CA ALA A 251 -6.71 4.87 -27.83
C ALA A 251 -7.53 3.58 -27.66
N ALA A 252 -7.16 2.71 -26.71
CA ALA A 252 -7.89 1.49 -26.38
C ALA A 252 -9.11 1.73 -25.46
N VAL A 253 -9.29 2.93 -24.95
CA VAL A 253 -10.40 3.26 -24.04
C VAL A 253 -11.68 3.55 -24.85
N PRO A 254 -12.83 2.92 -24.55
CA PRO A 254 -14.08 3.08 -25.30
C PRO A 254 -14.48 4.53 -25.59
N GLU A 255 -14.33 5.43 -24.61
CA GLU A 255 -14.67 6.85 -24.73
C GLU A 255 -13.89 7.56 -25.84
N PHE A 256 -12.68 7.08 -26.19
CA PHE A 256 -11.91 7.62 -27.31
C PHE A 256 -12.57 7.28 -28.67
N LEU A 257 -13.18 6.11 -28.79
CA LEU A 257 -13.86 5.65 -30.00
C LEU A 257 -15.29 6.20 -30.11
N GLU A 258 -15.93 6.46 -28.98
CA GLU A 258 -17.33 6.85 -28.91
C GLU A 258 -17.55 8.37 -28.94
N SER A 259 -16.60 9.17 -28.45
CA SER A 259 -16.72 10.63 -28.39
C SER A 259 -16.21 11.32 -29.67
N PRO A 260 -17.08 11.96 -30.48
CA PRO A 260 -16.65 12.69 -31.67
C PRO A 260 -15.77 13.91 -31.32
N GLU A 261 -15.99 14.53 -30.17
CA GLU A 261 -15.18 15.67 -29.70
C GLU A 261 -13.74 15.22 -29.39
N VAL A 262 -13.57 14.11 -28.68
CA VAL A 262 -12.26 13.53 -28.38
C VAL A 262 -11.53 13.16 -29.67
N GLN A 263 -12.24 12.55 -30.62
CA GLN A 263 -11.66 12.21 -31.93
C GLN A 263 -11.25 13.45 -32.73
N ALA A 264 -12.07 14.50 -32.72
CA ALA A 264 -11.75 15.75 -33.39
C ALA A 264 -10.51 16.41 -32.77
N MET A 265 -10.42 16.43 -31.43
CA MET A 265 -9.26 16.93 -30.69
C MET A 265 -7.98 16.18 -31.08
N ALA A 266 -8.03 14.84 -31.09
CA ALA A 266 -6.89 13.99 -31.42
C ALA A 266 -6.46 14.05 -32.90
N ARG A 267 -7.27 14.66 -33.78
CA ARG A 267 -6.98 14.85 -35.21
C ARG A 267 -6.55 16.27 -35.56
N THR A 268 -6.51 17.19 -34.59
CA THR A 268 -6.02 18.55 -34.85
C THR A 268 -4.53 18.50 -35.24
N GLU A 269 -4.12 19.40 -36.14
CA GLU A 269 -2.74 19.45 -36.65
C GLU A 269 -1.74 19.64 -35.49
N GLY A 270 -2.00 20.61 -34.60
CA GLY A 270 -1.16 20.86 -33.43
C GLY A 270 -1.16 19.73 -32.38
N PHE A 271 -2.17 18.85 -32.34
CA PHE A 271 -2.11 17.64 -31.52
C PHE A 271 -1.24 16.58 -32.18
N THR A 272 -1.46 16.33 -33.47
CA THR A 272 -0.74 15.32 -34.26
C THR A 272 0.76 15.62 -34.32
N GLU A 273 1.15 16.89 -34.51
CA GLU A 273 2.55 17.32 -34.48
C GLU A 273 3.21 17.10 -33.12
N ARG A 274 2.53 17.47 -32.02
CA ARG A 274 3.03 17.26 -30.65
C ARG A 274 3.21 15.78 -30.33
N LEU A 275 2.25 14.94 -30.75
CA LEU A 275 2.32 13.49 -30.59
C LEU A 275 3.46 12.88 -31.43
N ALA A 276 3.61 13.31 -32.68
CA ALA A 276 4.70 12.86 -33.55
C ALA A 276 6.07 13.23 -32.96
N LYS A 277 6.21 14.44 -32.39
CA LYS A 277 7.42 14.86 -31.68
C LYS A 277 7.70 13.97 -30.46
N ALA A 278 6.69 13.68 -29.62
CA ALA A 278 6.85 12.80 -28.46
C ALA A 278 7.31 11.39 -28.87
N ARG A 279 6.70 10.82 -29.92
CA ARG A 279 7.05 9.50 -30.47
C ARG A 279 8.44 9.48 -31.12
N GLY A 280 8.84 10.58 -31.76
CA GLY A 280 10.11 10.70 -32.47
C GLY A 280 11.31 11.06 -31.58
N ALA A 281 11.11 11.43 -30.32
CA ALA A 281 12.20 11.76 -29.40
C ALA A 281 13.00 10.50 -29.02
N ASP A 282 14.32 10.63 -28.82
CA ASP A 282 15.19 9.52 -28.41
C ASP A 282 14.92 9.04 -26.97
N PHE A 283 14.57 9.99 -26.09
CA PHE A 283 14.19 9.78 -24.70
C PHE A 283 12.70 10.09 -24.51
N VAL A 284 12.08 9.44 -23.51
CA VAL A 284 10.68 9.71 -23.15
C VAL A 284 10.56 11.15 -22.66
N ASP A 285 9.74 11.95 -23.35
CA ASP A 285 9.39 13.32 -22.97
C ASP A 285 8.20 13.27 -21.99
N TYR A 286 8.49 12.97 -20.72
CA TYR A 286 7.47 12.78 -19.68
C TYR A 286 6.49 13.96 -19.55
N PRO A 287 6.94 15.23 -19.50
CA PRO A 287 6.02 16.37 -19.44
C PRO A 287 5.08 16.45 -20.63
N ASN A 288 5.60 16.30 -21.86
CA ASN A 288 4.76 16.41 -23.05
C ASN A 288 3.78 15.25 -23.16
N VAL A 289 4.23 14.00 -22.94
CA VAL A 289 3.37 12.82 -23.00
C VAL A 289 2.27 12.88 -21.93
N THR A 290 2.62 13.29 -20.70
CA THR A 290 1.64 13.46 -19.61
C THR A 290 0.61 14.51 -19.98
N ALA A 291 1.03 15.68 -20.48
CA ALA A 291 0.11 16.75 -20.88
C ALA A 291 -0.83 16.32 -22.01
N ILE A 292 -0.31 15.61 -23.03
CA ILE A 292 -1.12 15.08 -24.15
C ILE A 292 -2.16 14.07 -23.63
N LYS A 293 -1.73 13.07 -22.86
CA LYS A 293 -2.63 12.01 -22.37
C LYS A 293 -3.70 12.58 -21.43
N LEU A 294 -3.32 13.40 -20.45
CA LEU A 294 -4.27 13.95 -19.47
C LEU A 294 -5.31 14.86 -20.11
N ALA A 295 -4.92 15.70 -21.08
CA ALA A 295 -5.87 16.60 -21.75
C ALA A 295 -6.96 15.82 -22.51
N VAL A 296 -6.62 14.66 -23.09
CA VAL A 296 -7.59 13.80 -23.78
C VAL A 296 -8.41 12.98 -22.78
N LEU A 297 -7.78 12.41 -21.75
CA LEU A 297 -8.44 11.63 -20.72
C LEU A 297 -9.45 12.47 -19.92
N GLU A 298 -9.21 13.75 -19.71
CA GLU A 298 -10.16 14.66 -19.06
C GLU A 298 -11.45 14.79 -19.88
N ARG A 299 -11.34 15.00 -21.20
CA ARG A 299 -12.51 15.04 -22.10
C ARG A 299 -13.23 13.71 -22.20
N MET A 300 -12.49 12.60 -22.12
CA MET A 300 -13.08 11.28 -22.06
C MET A 300 -13.84 11.05 -20.75
N HIS A 301 -13.33 11.55 -19.62
CA HIS A 301 -14.04 11.51 -18.35
C HIS A 301 -15.32 12.36 -18.38
N ASP A 302 -15.29 13.55 -18.98
CA ASP A 302 -16.50 14.36 -19.17
C ASP A 302 -17.55 13.60 -19.98
N PHE A 303 -17.13 12.99 -21.10
CA PHE A 303 -18.00 12.14 -21.91
C PHE A 303 -18.53 10.93 -21.12
N PHE A 304 -17.67 10.27 -20.34
CA PHE A 304 -18.03 9.13 -19.50
C PHE A 304 -19.15 9.50 -18.51
N VAL A 305 -18.99 10.61 -17.80
CA VAL A 305 -19.97 11.09 -16.82
C VAL A 305 -21.31 11.44 -17.47
N GLU A 306 -21.29 12.03 -18.66
CA GLU A 306 -22.50 12.46 -19.37
C GLU A 306 -23.25 11.29 -20.04
N HIS A 307 -22.54 10.31 -20.60
CA HIS A 307 -23.13 9.32 -21.51
C HIS A 307 -23.30 7.91 -20.92
N TYR A 308 -22.68 7.62 -19.77
CA TYR A 308 -22.79 6.30 -19.13
C TYR A 308 -23.64 6.38 -17.86
N PRO A 309 -24.96 6.11 -17.97
CA PRO A 309 -25.86 6.14 -16.82
C PRO A 309 -25.57 4.97 -15.85
N PRO A 310 -26.10 4.99 -14.62
CA PRO A 310 -25.82 3.97 -13.60
C PRO A 310 -26.10 2.52 -14.02
N GLU A 311 -27.06 2.30 -14.93
CA GLU A 311 -27.40 0.98 -15.46
C GLU A 311 -26.39 0.44 -16.48
N ASN A 312 -25.49 1.29 -16.99
CA ASN A 312 -24.45 0.88 -17.91
C ASN A 312 -23.40 0.03 -17.17
N SER A 313 -23.02 -1.11 -17.73
CA SER A 313 -22.05 -2.04 -17.11
C SER A 313 -20.70 -1.39 -16.83
N ARG A 314 -20.25 -0.47 -17.68
CA ARG A 314 -18.99 0.26 -17.52
C ARG A 314 -19.06 1.25 -16.34
N ARG A 315 -20.22 1.89 -16.16
CA ARG A 315 -20.47 2.74 -14.99
C ARG A 315 -20.56 1.91 -13.71
N ALA A 316 -21.25 0.77 -13.75
CA ALA A 316 -21.32 -0.15 -12.62
C ALA A 316 -19.94 -0.69 -12.19
N ASP A 317 -19.06 -1.01 -13.14
CA ASP A 317 -17.68 -1.44 -12.84
C ASP A 317 -16.85 -0.32 -12.20
N PHE A 318 -17.00 0.92 -12.67
CA PHE A 318 -16.37 2.08 -12.03
C PHE A 318 -16.91 2.34 -10.62
N ASP A 319 -18.23 2.28 -10.41
CA ASP A 319 -18.84 2.48 -9.10
C ASP A 319 -18.40 1.37 -8.11
N ALA A 320 -18.29 0.12 -8.56
CA ALA A 320 -17.72 -0.98 -7.77
C ALA A 320 -16.24 -0.74 -7.43
N PHE A 321 -15.45 -0.21 -8.36
CA PHE A 321 -14.07 0.18 -8.11
C PHE A 321 -13.97 1.28 -7.03
N LEU A 322 -14.88 2.26 -7.04
CA LEU A 322 -14.94 3.29 -6.00
C LEU A 322 -15.28 2.71 -4.63
N GLU A 323 -16.23 1.78 -4.58
CA GLU A 323 -16.64 1.09 -3.34
C GLU A 323 -15.49 0.29 -2.74
N ILE A 324 -14.84 -0.55 -3.55
CA ILE A 324 -13.68 -1.37 -3.15
C ILE A 324 -12.49 -0.49 -2.74
N GLY A 325 -12.21 0.57 -3.49
CA GLY A 325 -11.10 1.48 -3.21
C GLY A 325 -11.27 2.28 -1.92
N GLY A 326 -12.51 2.51 -1.49
CA GLY A 326 -12.86 2.99 -0.16
C GLY A 326 -12.13 4.26 0.28
N ALA A 327 -11.69 4.29 1.54
CA ALA A 327 -11.03 5.47 2.12
C ALA A 327 -9.66 5.75 1.50
N ALA A 328 -8.91 4.70 1.12
CA ALA A 328 -7.59 4.85 0.53
C ALA A 328 -7.67 5.57 -0.82
N LEU A 329 -8.56 5.13 -1.71
CA LEU A 329 -8.75 5.78 -3.02
C LEU A 329 -9.23 7.22 -2.86
N ARG A 330 -10.19 7.49 -1.96
CA ARG A 330 -10.68 8.86 -1.71
C ARG A 330 -9.57 9.81 -1.22
N ARG A 331 -8.70 9.34 -0.33
CA ARG A 331 -7.57 10.15 0.16
C ARG A 331 -6.52 10.36 -0.93
N PHE A 332 -6.26 9.35 -1.74
CA PHE A 332 -5.34 9.45 -2.88
C PHE A 332 -5.83 10.43 -3.94
N THR A 333 -7.09 10.36 -4.35
CA THR A 333 -7.63 11.29 -5.36
C THR A 333 -7.73 12.72 -4.84
N LEU A 334 -7.98 12.90 -3.54
CA LEU A 334 -7.87 14.20 -2.88
C LEU A 334 -6.44 14.75 -2.93
N PHE A 335 -5.45 13.92 -2.61
CA PHE A 335 -4.04 14.32 -2.75
C PHE A 335 -3.71 14.75 -4.17
N GLN A 336 -4.08 13.95 -5.18
CA GLN A 336 -3.78 14.29 -6.58
C GLN A 336 -4.42 15.62 -7.01
N ALA A 337 -5.68 15.85 -6.64
CA ALA A 337 -6.37 17.10 -6.95
C ALA A 337 -5.76 18.31 -6.23
N LEU A 338 -5.32 18.15 -4.97
CA LEU A 338 -4.62 19.21 -4.24
C LEU A 338 -3.22 19.46 -4.80
N HIS A 339 -2.50 18.40 -5.17
CA HIS A 339 -1.16 18.49 -5.76
C HIS A 339 -1.20 19.24 -7.08
N GLU A 340 -2.20 18.99 -7.92
CA GLU A 340 -2.47 19.78 -9.11
C GLU A 340 -2.87 21.22 -8.79
N TYR A 341 -3.82 21.43 -7.87
CA TYR A 341 -4.28 22.76 -7.48
C TYR A 341 -3.15 23.66 -6.95
N PHE A 342 -2.18 23.05 -6.26
CA PHE A 342 -0.98 23.73 -5.76
C PHE A 342 0.22 23.61 -6.70
N GLU A 343 0.00 23.30 -7.98
CA GLU A 343 0.99 23.35 -9.07
C GLU A 343 2.21 22.45 -8.81
N GLY A 344 1.98 21.26 -8.29
CA GLY A 344 3.01 20.25 -8.08
C GLY A 344 3.86 20.46 -6.82
N ARG A 345 3.57 21.48 -5.99
CA ARG A 345 4.32 21.73 -4.74
C ARG A 345 4.17 20.58 -3.73
N PRO A 346 5.23 20.27 -2.95
CA PRO A 346 5.16 19.33 -1.84
C PRO A 346 4.03 19.65 -0.85
N TRP A 347 3.41 18.62 -0.28
CA TRP A 347 2.28 18.81 0.64
C TRP A 347 2.65 19.58 1.91
N CYS A 348 3.91 19.51 2.35
CA CYS A 348 4.41 20.27 3.50
C CYS A 348 4.49 21.78 3.25
N GLU A 349 4.48 22.21 1.98
CA GLU A 349 4.46 23.62 1.57
C GLU A 349 3.03 24.16 1.37
N TRP A 350 2.02 23.29 1.38
CA TRP A 350 0.63 23.73 1.28
C TRP A 350 0.21 24.52 2.53
N PRO A 351 -0.82 25.39 2.44
CA PRO A 351 -1.41 26.04 3.61
C PRO A 351 -1.78 25.01 4.69
N ASP A 352 -1.58 25.35 5.97
CA ASP A 352 -1.79 24.42 7.11
C ASP A 352 -3.14 23.68 7.06
N GLY A 353 -4.18 24.39 6.62
CA GLY A 353 -5.53 23.83 6.47
C GLY A 353 -5.64 22.71 5.45
N ASN A 354 -4.67 22.50 4.55
CA ASN A 354 -4.71 21.51 3.48
C ASN A 354 -3.62 20.43 3.59
N ARG A 355 -2.72 20.52 4.57
CA ARG A 355 -1.61 19.54 4.73
C ARG A 355 -2.08 18.16 5.11
N LEU A 356 -3.17 18.06 5.89
CA LEU A 356 -3.74 16.78 6.31
C LEU A 356 -5.00 16.46 5.50
N PRO A 357 -5.24 15.19 5.14
CA PRO A 357 -6.42 14.81 4.36
C PRO A 357 -7.74 15.05 5.10
N ASP A 358 -7.73 14.93 6.44
CA ASP A 358 -8.93 15.00 7.27
C ASP A 358 -9.24 16.39 7.86
N SER A 359 -8.46 17.40 7.50
CA SER A 359 -8.69 18.78 7.91
C SER A 359 -9.99 19.36 7.33
N VAL A 360 -10.47 20.45 7.95
CA VAL A 360 -11.68 21.14 7.50
C VAL A 360 -11.52 21.68 6.08
N SER A 361 -10.37 22.29 5.75
CA SER A 361 -10.16 22.86 4.41
C SER A 361 -10.00 21.78 3.33
N SER A 362 -9.33 20.66 3.62
CA SER A 362 -9.24 19.53 2.70
C SER A 362 -10.61 18.92 2.41
N LYS A 363 -11.44 18.74 3.43
CA LYS A 363 -12.83 18.27 3.27
C LYS A 363 -13.70 19.27 2.49
N SER A 364 -13.50 20.58 2.71
CA SER A 364 -14.19 21.63 1.95
C SER A 364 -13.77 21.63 0.48
N PHE A 365 -12.47 21.57 0.20
CA PHE A 365 -11.92 21.44 -1.14
C PHE A 365 -12.48 20.21 -1.85
N ALA A 366 -12.50 19.05 -1.20
CA ALA A 366 -13.05 17.82 -1.76
C ALA A 366 -14.51 18.00 -2.18
N ARG A 367 -15.36 18.63 -1.35
CA ARG A 367 -16.78 18.87 -1.66
C ARG A 367 -16.97 19.81 -2.85
N GLN A 368 -16.09 20.80 -3.02
CA GLN A 368 -16.16 21.77 -4.12
C GLN A 368 -15.58 21.23 -5.44
N ASN A 369 -14.70 20.23 -5.38
CA ASN A 369 -13.96 19.71 -6.54
C ASN A 369 -14.26 18.23 -6.82
N GLN A 370 -15.48 17.77 -6.56
CA GLN A 370 -15.89 16.36 -6.74
C GLN A 370 -15.60 15.82 -8.15
N HIS A 371 -15.85 16.62 -9.19
CA HIS A 371 -15.57 16.23 -10.57
C HIS A 371 -14.09 15.90 -10.80
N ARG A 372 -13.18 16.71 -10.21
CA ARG A 372 -11.73 16.47 -10.33
C ARG A 372 -11.27 15.26 -9.53
N LEU A 373 -11.83 15.03 -8.34
CA LEU A 373 -11.55 13.83 -7.56
C LEU A 373 -12.03 12.57 -8.31
N GLN A 374 -13.19 12.62 -8.96
CA GLN A 374 -13.71 11.54 -9.80
C GLN A 374 -12.83 11.30 -11.03
N PHE A 375 -12.31 12.36 -11.66
CA PHE A 375 -11.34 12.22 -12.75
C PHE A 375 -10.11 11.41 -12.32
N HIS A 376 -9.49 11.73 -11.18
CA HIS A 376 -8.36 10.93 -10.69
C HIS A 376 -8.74 9.49 -10.33
N ALA A 377 -9.95 9.25 -9.83
CA ALA A 377 -10.44 7.89 -9.60
C ALA A 377 -10.63 7.13 -10.93
N TYR A 378 -11.17 7.80 -11.95
CA TYR A 378 -11.37 7.27 -13.30
C TYR A 378 -10.03 6.87 -13.92
N LEU A 379 -8.97 7.68 -13.76
CA LEU A 379 -7.62 7.31 -14.18
C LEU A 379 -7.12 6.03 -13.50
N GLN A 380 -7.31 5.89 -12.18
CA GLN A 380 -6.90 4.68 -11.46
C GLN A 380 -7.69 3.46 -11.89
N TRP A 381 -8.99 3.61 -12.13
CA TRP A 381 -9.83 2.55 -12.65
C TRP A 381 -9.39 2.09 -14.04
N LEU A 382 -9.17 3.02 -14.98
CA LEU A 382 -8.66 2.69 -16.32
C LEU A 382 -7.31 1.96 -16.25
N ALA A 383 -6.37 2.47 -15.45
CA ALA A 383 -5.07 1.85 -15.28
C ALA A 383 -5.19 0.42 -14.70
N ALA A 384 -6.05 0.22 -13.70
CA ALA A 384 -6.30 -1.09 -13.10
C ALA A 384 -6.88 -2.07 -14.12
N ARG A 385 -7.90 -1.67 -14.88
CA ARG A 385 -8.55 -2.54 -15.89
C ARG A 385 -7.59 -2.90 -17.04
N GLN A 386 -6.79 -1.95 -17.51
CA GLN A 386 -5.81 -2.24 -18.57
C GLN A 386 -4.64 -3.10 -18.08
N LEU A 387 -4.16 -2.90 -16.85
CA LEU A 387 -3.14 -3.77 -16.24
C LEU A 387 -3.67 -5.19 -16.02
N GLU A 388 -4.92 -5.34 -15.57
CA GLU A 388 -5.59 -6.64 -15.44
C GLU A 388 -5.70 -7.34 -16.80
N ALA A 389 -6.10 -6.62 -17.85
CA ALA A 389 -6.14 -7.17 -19.20
C ALA A 389 -4.75 -7.63 -19.68
N ALA A 390 -3.69 -6.86 -19.42
CA ALA A 390 -2.32 -7.25 -19.75
C ALA A 390 -1.85 -8.49 -18.96
N ALA A 391 -2.22 -8.60 -17.68
CA ALA A 391 -1.91 -9.76 -16.85
C ALA A 391 -2.65 -11.02 -17.31
N LEU A 392 -3.94 -10.90 -17.66
CA LEU A 392 -4.74 -11.99 -18.24
C LEU A 392 -4.15 -12.47 -19.57
N GLU A 393 -3.73 -11.55 -20.44
CA GLU A 393 -3.07 -11.90 -21.70
C GLU A 393 -1.82 -12.78 -21.46
N CYS A 394 -1.03 -12.53 -20.40
CA CYS A 394 0.07 -13.43 -20.06
C CYS A 394 -0.42 -14.86 -19.79
N LEU A 395 -1.46 -15.00 -18.97
CA LEU A 395 -2.00 -16.30 -18.56
C LEU A 395 -2.67 -17.04 -19.73
N ASP A 396 -3.44 -16.34 -20.55
CA ASP A 396 -4.15 -16.90 -21.71
C ASP A 396 -3.17 -17.42 -22.78
N ASN A 397 -1.97 -16.83 -22.86
CA ASN A 397 -0.89 -17.35 -23.72
C ASN A 397 -0.01 -18.41 -23.03
N GLY A 398 -0.43 -18.95 -21.90
CA GLY A 398 0.21 -20.09 -21.24
C GLY A 398 1.47 -19.76 -20.44
N MET A 399 1.69 -18.49 -20.07
CA MET A 399 2.80 -18.11 -19.19
C MET A 399 2.62 -18.70 -17.79
N ALA A 400 3.57 -19.54 -17.36
CA ALA A 400 3.48 -20.24 -16.08
C ALA A 400 3.65 -19.34 -14.83
N VAL A 401 4.21 -18.13 -15.00
CA VAL A 401 4.32 -17.08 -13.97
C VAL A 401 3.38 -15.93 -14.27
N GLY A 402 3.29 -15.52 -15.54
CA GLY A 402 2.46 -14.40 -15.97
C GLY A 402 3.20 -13.06 -15.84
N LEU A 403 2.51 -12.03 -15.35
CA LEU A 403 3.11 -10.73 -15.08
C LEU A 403 3.89 -10.76 -13.76
N TYR A 404 5.17 -10.41 -13.80
CA TYR A 404 6.04 -10.27 -12.64
C TYR A 404 6.19 -8.78 -12.26
N MET A 405 5.53 -8.40 -11.17
CA MET A 405 5.50 -7.03 -10.68
C MET A 405 6.70 -6.72 -9.79
N ASP A 406 7.17 -5.48 -9.85
CA ASP A 406 8.17 -4.94 -8.94
C ASP A 406 7.55 -3.95 -7.93
N LEU A 407 7.93 -4.09 -6.66
CA LEU A 407 7.44 -3.28 -5.55
C LEU A 407 8.58 -2.44 -4.99
N ALA A 408 8.53 -1.12 -5.21
CA ALA A 408 9.48 -0.19 -4.64
C ALA A 408 9.55 -0.28 -3.10
N VAL A 409 10.76 -0.10 -2.56
CA VAL A 409 11.04 -0.20 -1.11
C VAL A 409 10.27 0.85 -0.31
N GLY A 410 10.12 2.05 -0.84
CA GLY A 410 9.45 3.16 -0.18
C GLY A 410 8.69 4.06 -1.17
N ALA A 411 8.08 5.10 -0.63
CA ALA A 411 7.46 6.19 -1.37
C ALA A 411 8.22 7.49 -1.11
N ASP A 412 8.06 8.46 -2.00
CA ASP A 412 8.60 9.80 -1.79
C ASP A 412 7.92 10.45 -0.57
N PRO A 413 8.67 11.11 0.33
CA PRO A 413 8.09 11.74 1.53
C PRO A 413 7.08 12.85 1.21
N ASN A 414 7.15 13.45 0.02
CA ASN A 414 6.23 14.47 -0.47
C ASN A 414 5.10 13.88 -1.33
N GLY A 415 5.02 12.54 -1.42
CA GLY A 415 3.97 11.79 -2.09
C GLY A 415 2.68 11.65 -1.28
N ALA A 416 1.68 11.05 -1.92
CA ALA A 416 0.40 10.73 -1.31
C ALA A 416 0.57 9.83 -0.07
N ASP A 417 1.38 8.76 -0.13
CA ASP A 417 1.59 7.86 1.01
C ASP A 417 2.23 8.61 2.20
N GLY A 418 3.13 9.56 1.90
CA GLY A 418 3.75 10.43 2.90
C GLY A 418 2.74 11.33 3.60
N GLN A 419 1.76 11.88 2.89
CA GLN A 419 0.73 12.77 3.43
C GLN A 419 -0.42 12.01 4.14
N ILE A 420 -0.89 10.93 3.52
CA ILE A 420 -2.13 10.22 3.92
C ILE A 420 -1.97 9.49 5.25
N HIS A 421 -0.74 9.14 5.60
CA HIS A 421 -0.39 8.38 6.79
C HIS A 421 0.33 9.20 7.87
N VAL A 422 0.42 10.53 7.72
CA VAL A 422 0.87 11.40 8.82
C VAL A 422 -0.12 11.25 9.98
N GLN A 423 0.38 10.80 11.13
CA GLN A 423 -0.39 10.69 12.38
C GLN A 423 -0.35 11.99 13.17
#